data_AF-A0A940QB18-F1
#
_entry.id   AF-A0A940QB18-F1
#
_cell.length_a   1.000
_cell.length_b   1.000
_cell.length_c   1.000
_cell.angle_alpha   90.00
_cell.angle_beta   90.00
_cell.angle_gamma   90.00
#
_symmetry.space_group_name_H-M   'P 1'
#
loop_
_entity.id
_entity.type
_entity.pdbx_description
1 polymer ?
#
loop_
_entity_poly.entity_id
_entity_poly.type
_entity_poly.pdbx_seq_one_letter_code
_entity_poly.pdbx_strand_id
1 'polypeptide(L)'
;MLKKLLNRPTGYETRAISFRREYAELTDRLETIRTNFDNVSDESVIDALIYEENAVLCRLSALYRKARESGIRLEFPDEFSIK
;
A
#
# COMPACT_ATOMS: atom_id res chain seq x y z
N MET A 1 -5.70 -21.45 35.58
CA MET A 1 -4.34 -21.21 35.04
C MET A 1 -4.36 -21.26 33.52
N LEU A 2 -3.89 -20.18 32.88
CA LEU A 2 -3.25 -20.13 31.55
C LEU A 2 -4.00 -20.63 30.29
N LYS A 3 -5.09 -19.96 29.88
CA LYS A 3 -5.65 -20.05 28.50
C LYS A 3 -5.66 -18.71 27.74
N LYS A 4 -4.72 -17.79 28.04
CA LYS A 4 -4.63 -16.47 27.38
C LYS A 4 -3.23 -16.12 26.86
N LEU A 5 -2.42 -17.10 26.48
CA LEU A 5 -1.01 -16.88 26.10
C LEU A 5 -0.58 -17.49 24.75
N LEU A 6 -1.51 -17.89 23.89
CA LEU A 6 -1.18 -18.65 22.66
C LEU A 6 -1.51 -17.95 21.33
N ASN A 7 -1.97 -16.70 21.33
CA ASN A 7 -2.26 -15.97 20.08
C ASN A 7 -1.57 -14.61 20.01
N ARG A 8 -0.33 -14.51 20.53
CA ARG A 8 0.49 -13.34 20.22
C ARG A 8 1.04 -13.55 18.81
N PRO A 9 0.75 -12.63 17.86
CA PRO A 9 1.33 -12.76 16.54
C PRO A 9 2.84 -12.78 16.66
N THR A 10 3.47 -13.70 15.94
CA THR A 10 4.93 -13.75 15.86
C THR A 10 5.46 -12.42 15.32
N GLY A 11 6.75 -12.14 15.52
CA GLY A 11 7.38 -10.95 14.92
C GLY A 11 7.21 -10.89 13.40
N TYR A 12 7.08 -12.05 12.75
CA TYR A 12 6.76 -12.18 11.33
C TYR A 12 5.31 -11.77 11.02
N GLU A 13 4.32 -12.30 11.74
CA GLU A 13 2.90 -11.96 11.53
C GLU A 13 2.62 -10.47 11.77
N THR A 14 3.24 -9.89 12.80
CA THR A 14 3.13 -8.45 13.08
C THR A 14 3.67 -7.61 11.93
N ARG A 15 4.82 -8.00 11.34
CA ARG A 15 5.38 -7.33 10.17
C ARG A 15 4.48 -7.50 8.95
N ALA A 16 3.96 -8.71 8.71
CA ALA A 16 3.06 -8.98 7.59
C ALA A 16 1.77 -8.15 7.67
N ILE A 17 1.17 -8.02 8.87
CA ILE A 17 0.02 -7.15 9.11
C ILE A 17 0.38 -5.69 8.81
N SER A 18 1.54 -5.22 9.25
CA SER A 18 2.01 -3.85 8.98
C SER A 18 2.15 -3.60 7.47
N PHE A 19 2.76 -4.53 6.73
CA PHE A 19 2.89 -4.41 5.27
C PHE A 19 1.54 -4.38 4.56
N ARG A 20 0.59 -5.25 4.96
CA ARG A 20 -0.77 -5.26 4.37
C ARG A 20 -1.52 -3.97 4.65
N ARG A 21 -1.39 -3.42 5.86
CA ARG A 21 -2.04 -2.17 6.24
C ARG A 21 -1.49 -1.00 5.43
N GLU A 22 -0.16 -0.85 5.38
CA GLU A 22 0.46 0.23 4.59
C GLU A 22 0.12 0.10 3.10
N TYR A 23 0.07 -1.12 2.59
CA TYR A 23 -0.38 -1.36 1.22
C TYR A 23 -1.82 -0.88 1.00
N ALA A 24 -2.76 -1.31 1.84
CA ALA A 24 -4.17 -0.93 1.71
C ALA A 24 -4.36 0.59 1.77
N GLU A 25 -3.66 1.26 2.68
CA GLU A 25 -3.68 2.73 2.79
C GLU A 25 -3.12 3.42 1.52
N LEU A 26 -2.05 2.88 0.93
CA LEU A 26 -1.47 3.44 -0.30
C LEU A 26 -2.35 3.19 -1.52
N THR A 27 -3.00 2.03 -1.63
CA THR A 27 -3.92 1.73 -2.74
C THR A 27 -5.20 2.55 -2.68
N ASP A 28 -5.78 2.73 -1.49
CA ASP A 28 -6.97 3.59 -1.29
C ASP A 28 -6.66 5.05 -1.66
N ARG A 29 -5.47 5.53 -1.28
CA ARG A 29 -4.99 6.85 -1.70
C ARG A 29 -4.79 6.96 -3.21
N LEU A 30 -4.22 5.92 -3.84
CA LEU A 30 -4.03 5.89 -5.30
C LEU A 30 -5.36 5.96 -6.05
N GLU A 31 -6.36 5.19 -5.60
CA GLU A 31 -7.71 5.20 -6.14
C GLU A 31 -8.36 6.58 -5.99
N THR A 32 -8.20 7.21 -4.82
CA THR A 32 -8.69 8.57 -4.55
C THR A 32 -8.05 9.59 -5.50
N ILE A 33 -6.73 9.54 -5.70
CA ILE A 33 -6.01 10.45 -6.61
C ILE A 33 -6.53 10.30 -8.04
N ARG A 34 -6.67 9.06 -8.52
CA ARG A 34 -7.17 8.77 -9.88
C ARG A 34 -8.61 9.23 -10.07
N THR A 35 -9.46 8.97 -9.09
CA THR A 35 -10.84 9.45 -9.09
C THR A 35 -10.90 10.98 -9.16
N ASN A 36 -10.04 11.67 -8.41
CA ASN A 36 -9.99 13.14 -8.44
C ASN A 36 -9.44 13.65 -9.78
N PHE A 37 -8.44 12.99 -10.35
CA PHE A 37 -7.84 13.35 -11.63
C PHE A 37 -8.89 13.39 -12.75
N ASP A 38 -9.78 12.39 -12.79
CA ASP A 38 -10.85 12.31 -13.80
C ASP A 38 -11.89 13.45 -13.68
N ASN A 39 -11.96 14.13 -12.53
CA ASN A 39 -12.98 15.14 -12.23
C ASN A 39 -12.45 16.59 -12.19
N VAL A 40 -11.15 16.80 -12.38
CA VAL A 40 -10.52 18.13 -12.28
C VAL A 40 -10.15 18.66 -13.66
N SER A 41 -10.33 19.97 -13.87
CA SER A 41 -9.94 20.66 -15.12
C SER A 41 -8.89 21.76 -14.90
N ASP A 42 -8.55 22.06 -13.65
CA ASP A 42 -7.51 23.03 -13.31
C ASP A 42 -6.12 22.40 -13.52
N GLU A 43 -5.31 22.97 -14.42
CA GLU A 43 -3.97 22.45 -14.75
C GLU A 43 -3.05 22.35 -13.53
N SER A 44 -3.11 23.31 -12.61
CA SER A 44 -2.24 23.30 -11.42
C SER A 44 -2.60 22.17 -10.46
N VAL A 45 -3.89 21.83 -10.38
CA VAL A 45 -4.37 20.71 -9.56
C VAL A 45 -4.08 19.38 -10.26
N ILE A 46 -4.19 19.31 -11.59
CA ILE A 46 -3.79 18.15 -12.39
C ILE A 46 -2.31 17.82 -12.15
N ASP A 47 -1.41 18.81 -12.26
CA ASP A 47 0.02 18.62 -12.01
C ASP A 47 0.30 18.13 -10.57
N ALA A 48 -0.40 18.69 -9.59
CA ALA A 48 -0.30 18.26 -8.20
C ALA A 48 -0.73 16.80 -8.01
N LEU A 49 -1.83 16.38 -8.65
CA LEU A 49 -2.32 15.00 -8.61
C LEU A 49 -1.36 14.03 -9.29
N ILE A 50 -0.75 14.40 -10.42
CA ILE A 50 0.28 13.59 -11.09
C ILE A 50 1.50 13.42 -10.18
N TYR A 51 1.96 14.49 -9.53
CA TYR A 51 3.07 14.42 -8.59
C TYR A 51 2.74 13.52 -7.40
N GLU A 52 1.53 13.62 -6.87
CA GLU A 52 1.06 12.78 -5.77
C GLU A 52 0.96 11.31 -6.15
N GLU A 53 0.39 10.99 -7.33
CA GLU A 53 0.33 9.62 -7.86
C GLU A 53 1.74 9.02 -7.94
N ASN A 54 2.69 9.75 -8.53
CA ASN A 54 4.08 9.30 -8.63
C ASN A 54 4.71 9.04 -7.26
N ALA A 55 4.45 9.89 -6.26
CA ALA A 55 4.93 9.68 -4.90
C ALA A 55 4.34 8.41 -4.26
N VAL A 56 3.05 8.14 -4.48
CA VAL A 56 2.37 6.93 -3.99
C VAL A 56 2.92 5.68 -4.68
N LEU A 57 3.10 5.70 -6.00
CA LEU A 57 3.69 4.59 -6.77
C LEU A 57 5.13 4.28 -6.32
N CYS A 58 5.96 5.30 -6.08
CA CYS A 58 7.30 5.14 -5.52
C CYS A 58 7.27 4.45 -4.13
N ARG A 59 6.33 4.85 -3.26
CA ARG A 59 6.17 4.25 -1.93
C ARG A 59 5.69 2.81 -2.02
N LEU A 60 4.72 2.52 -2.89
CA LEU A 60 4.27 1.16 -3.16
C LEU A 60 5.45 0.28 -3.60
N SER A 61 6.22 0.73 -4.60
CA SER A 61 7.41 0.00 -5.09
C SER A 61 8.42 -0.29 -3.96
N ALA A 62 8.70 0.69 -3.11
CA ALA A 62 9.56 0.50 -1.94
C ALA A 62 8.98 -0.50 -0.92
N LEU A 63 7.66 -0.47 -0.71
CA LEU A 63 6.95 -1.41 0.17
C LEU A 63 7.05 -2.84 -0.34
N TYR A 64 6.83 -3.05 -1.65
CA TYR A 64 6.99 -4.35 -2.31
C TYR A 64 8.40 -4.90 -2.12
N ARG A 65 9.41 -4.07 -2.37
CA ARG A 65 10.81 -4.45 -2.20
C ARG A 65 11.10 -4.89 -0.77
N LYS A 66 10.69 -4.09 0.21
CA LYS A 66 10.88 -4.40 1.64
C LYS A 66 10.16 -5.67 2.08
N ALA A 67 8.94 -5.90 1.61
CA ALA A 67 8.17 -7.10 1.93
C ALA A 67 8.86 -8.36 1.36
N ARG A 68 9.31 -8.30 0.11
CA ARG A 68 10.06 -9.37 -0.55
C ARG A 68 11.38 -9.67 0.16
N GLU A 69 12.15 -8.64 0.51
CA GLU A 69 13.40 -8.76 1.28
C GLU A 69 13.15 -9.36 2.68
N SER A 70 11.96 -9.14 3.26
CA SER A 70 11.54 -9.70 4.54
C SER A 70 10.95 -11.12 4.44
N GLY A 71 10.90 -11.72 3.24
CA GLY A 71 10.28 -13.03 3.01
C GLY A 71 8.75 -13.03 3.13
N ILE A 72 8.12 -11.86 3.17
CA ILE A 72 6.68 -11.72 3.30
C ILE A 72 6.08 -11.68 1.90
N ARG A 73 5.37 -12.74 1.53
CA ARG A 73 4.54 -12.76 0.33
C ARG A 73 3.25 -12.01 0.63
N LEU A 74 3.10 -10.85 0.01
CA LEU A 74 1.85 -10.12 0.02
C LEU A 74 0.96 -10.76 -1.06
N GLU A 75 -0.14 -11.37 -0.64
CA GLU A 75 -1.19 -11.84 -1.54
C GLU A 75 -1.94 -10.60 -2.01
N PHE A 76 -1.59 -10.15 -3.21
CA PHE A 76 -2.25 -9.01 -3.84
C PHE A 76 -3.41 -9.52 -4.68
N PRO A 77 -4.55 -8.82 -4.70
CA PRO A 77 -5.50 -8.96 -5.80
C PRO A 77 -4.76 -8.57 -7.08
N ASP A 78 -4.82 -9.42 -8.11
CA ASP A 78 -4.08 -9.28 -9.37
C ASP A 78 -4.37 -7.97 -10.17
N GLU A 79 -5.30 -7.14 -9.70
CA GLU A 79 -5.79 -5.92 -10.36
C GLU A 79 -4.76 -4.78 -10.48
N PHE A 80 -3.68 -4.78 -9.70
CA PHE A 80 -2.67 -3.71 -9.73
C PHE A 80 -1.32 -4.17 -10.28
N SER A 81 -1.33 -5.03 -11.31
CA SER A 81 -0.12 -5.35 -12.05
C SER A 81 0.47 -4.08 -12.68
N ILE A 82 1.47 -3.49 -12.02
CA ILE A 82 2.32 -2.45 -12.58
C ILE A 82 3.14 -3.12 -13.69
N LYS A 83 2.83 -2.82 -14.95
CA LYS A 83 3.59 -3.25 -16.13
C LYS A 83 4.92 -2.50 -16.24
#